data_AF-A0A1T2KZG8-F1
#
_entry.id   AF-A0A1T2KZG8-F1
#
_cell.length_a   1.000
_cell.length_b   1.000
_cell.length_c   1.000
_cell.angle_alpha   90.00
_cell.angle_beta   90.00
_cell.angle_gamma   90.00
#
_symmetry.space_group_name_H-M   'P 1'
#
loop_
_entity.id
_entity.type
_entity.pdbx_description
1 polymer ?
#
loop_
_entity_poly.entity_id
_entity_poly.type
_entity_poly.pdbx_seq_one_letter_code
_entity_poly.pdbx_strand_id
1 'polypeptide(L)' 'MESPMKRSVFFLSDRTGITAETLAHSLLTQFEDVEFKQHNLPFLDNVEKAEAAVETINQAAEDDGAPPLLFR' A
#
# COMPACT_ATOMS: atom_id res chain seq x y z
N MET A 1 -18.76 19.58 -2.90
CA MET A 1 -18.35 18.39 -2.13
C MET A 1 -17.11 17.90 -2.84
N GLU A 2 -15.93 18.15 -2.28
CA GLU A 2 -14.67 17.68 -2.85
C GLU A 2 -14.65 16.14 -2.73
N SER A 3 -14.27 15.45 -3.80
CA SER A 3 -14.12 13.99 -3.76
C SER A 3 -12.89 13.65 -2.91
N PRO A 4 -12.96 12.64 -2.04
CA PRO A 4 -11.83 12.26 -1.19
C PRO A 4 -10.64 11.86 -2.06
N MET A 5 -9.44 12.23 -1.61
CA MET A 5 -8.20 11.88 -2.30
C MET A 5 -7.99 10.36 -2.21
N LYS A 6 -7.82 9.68 -3.34
CA LYS A 6 -7.56 8.23 -3.37
C LYS A 6 -6.07 7.97 -3.33
N ARG A 7 -5.62 7.14 -2.39
CA ARG A 7 -4.21 6.75 -2.25
C ARG A 7 -4.04 5.27 -1.98
N SER A 8 -3.24 4.59 -2.79
CA SER A 8 -2.88 3.20 -2.58
C SER A 8 -1.86 3.06 -1.45
N VAL A 9 -2.02 2.02 -0.65
CA VAL A 9 -1.15 1.64 0.47
C VAL A 9 -0.75 0.18 0.28
N PHE A 10 0.55 -0.09 0.31
CA PHE A 10 1.09 -1.44 0.17
C PHE A 10 1.77 -1.90 1.46
N PHE A 11 1.45 -3.11 1.88
CA PHE A 11 2.07 -3.83 2.97
C PHE A 11 3.00 -4.91 2.42
N LEU A 12 4.30 -4.69 2.56
CA LEU A 12 5.34 -5.55 2.01
C LEU A 12 5.90 -6.42 3.13
N SER A 13 5.93 -7.75 2.95
CA SER A 13 6.52 -8.62 3.98
C SER A 13 7.24 -9.82 3.37
N ASP A 14 8.35 -10.23 3.98
CA ASP A 14 9.00 -11.52 3.72
C ASP A 14 8.24 -12.69 4.38
N ARG A 15 7.32 -12.38 5.28
CA ARG A 15 6.39 -13.29 5.95
C ARG A 15 4.95 -12.84 5.67
N THR A 16 4.10 -12.74 6.71
CA THR A 16 2.66 -12.51 6.56
C THR A 16 2.25 -11.04 6.51
N GLY A 17 3.06 -10.10 6.99
CA GLY A 17 2.73 -8.67 7.00
C GLY A 17 1.74 -8.19 8.08
N ILE A 18 1.23 -9.08 8.93
CA ILE A 18 0.19 -8.77 9.95
C ILE A 18 0.59 -7.60 10.88
N THR A 19 1.87 -7.52 11.23
CA THR A 19 2.39 -6.47 12.13
C THR A 19 2.33 -5.08 11.48
N ALA A 20 2.66 -4.97 10.19
CA ALA A 20 2.63 -3.70 9.46
C ALA A 20 1.19 -3.23 9.22
N GLU A 21 0.27 -4.16 8.96
CA GLU A 21 -1.16 -3.89 8.74
C GLU A 21 -1.81 -3.23 9.96
N THR A 22 -1.60 -3.79 11.16
CA THR A 22 -2.24 -3.29 12.39
C THR A 22 -1.81 -1.86 12.71
N LEU A 23 -0.51 -1.57 12.63
CA LEU A 23 0.05 -0.24 12.90
C LEU A 23 -0.42 0.79 11.88
N ALA A 24 -0.41 0.43 10.59
CA ALA A 24 -0.87 1.34 9.56
C ALA A 24 -2.37 1.60 9.66
N HIS A 25 -3.19 0.60 10.01
CA HIS A 25 -4.62 0.82 10.20
C HIS A 25 -4.89 1.96 11.19
N SER A 26 -4.23 1.95 12.36
CA SER A 26 -4.34 3.02 13.35
C SER A 26 -3.77 4.36 12.87
N LEU A 27 -2.74 4.37 12.02
CA LEU A 27 -2.18 5.59 11.46
C LEU A 27 -3.11 6.21 10.41
N LEU A 28 -3.63 5.38 9.50
CA LEU A 28 -4.45 5.80 8.37
C LEU A 28 -5.81 6.33 8.83
N THR A 29 -6.37 5.81 9.93
CA THR A 29 -7.63 6.31 10.52
C THR A 29 -7.57 7.77 10.97
N GLN A 30 -6.38 8.38 11.08
CA GLN A 30 -6.23 9.81 11.41
C GLN A 30 -6.48 10.74 10.21
N PHE A 31 -6.68 10.20 9.00
CA PHE A 31 -6.89 10.99 7.79
C PHE A 31 -8.29 10.71 7.21
N GLU A 32 -9.29 11.45 7.70
CA GLU A 32 -10.72 11.22 7.36
C GLU A 32 -11.08 11.62 5.91
N ASP A 33 -10.30 12.53 5.30
CA ASP A 33 -10.53 13.04 3.93
C ASP A 33 -9.83 12.21 2.83
N VAL A 34 -9.19 11.09 3.19
CA VAL A 34 -8.41 10.26 2.27
C VAL A 34 -9.01 8.85 2.19
N GLU A 35 -9.33 8.41 0.98
CA GLU A 35 -9.75 7.04 0.72
C GLU A 35 -8.51 6.19 0.44
N PHE A 36 -8.14 5.31 1.38
CA PHE A 36 -7.00 4.42 1.21
C PHE A 36 -7.38 3.08 0.59
N LYS A 37 -6.73 2.73 -0.52
CA LYS A 37 -6.83 1.41 -1.15
C LYS A 37 -5.67 0.55 -0.66
N GLN A 38 -5.96 -0.45 0.17
CA GLN A 38 -4.93 -1.26 0.82
C GLN A 38 -4.60 -2.53 0.03
N HIS A 39 -3.31 -2.83 -0.09
CA HIS A 39 -2.76 -3.96 -0.82
C HIS A 39 -1.77 -4.74 0.05
N ASN A 40 -2.04 -6.01 0.30
CA ASN A 40 -1.12 -6.88 1.04
C ASN A 40 -0.27 -7.70 0.07
N LEU A 41 1.06 -7.55 0.15
CA LEU A 41 2.06 -8.29 -0.63
C LEU A 41 2.96 -9.10 0.33
N PRO A 42 2.46 -10.26 0.82
CA PRO A 42 3.24 -11.14 1.68
C PRO A 42 4.21 -12.01 0.87
N PHE A 43 5.13 -12.68 1.57
CA PHE A 43 6.10 -13.63 1.01
C PHE A 43 6.97 -13.07 -0.12
N LEU A 44 7.36 -11.80 -0.04
CA LEU A 44 8.37 -11.16 -0.91
C LEU A 44 9.77 -11.64 -0.54
N ASP A 45 10.02 -12.93 -0.72
CA ASP A 45 11.21 -13.67 -0.30
C ASP A 45 12.23 -13.89 -1.42
N ASN A 46 11.95 -13.42 -2.63
CA ASN A 46 12.83 -13.53 -3.79
C ASN A 46 12.72 -12.30 -4.71
N VAL A 47 13.66 -12.19 -5.65
CA VAL A 47 13.77 -11.04 -6.56
C VAL A 47 12.58 -10.97 -7.51
N GLU A 48 12.15 -12.09 -8.08
CA GLU A 48 11.05 -12.13 -9.06
C GLU A 48 9.74 -11.58 -8.47
N LYS A 49 9.42 -11.94 -7.22
CA LYS A 49 8.26 -11.41 -6.50
C LYS A 49 8.41 -9.93 -6.18
N ALA A 50 9.62 -9.48 -5.87
CA ALA A 50 9.88 -8.06 -5.63
C ALA A 50 9.72 -7.23 -6.91
N GLU A 51 10.16 -7.74 -8.06
CA GLU A 51 9.97 -7.11 -9.37
C GLU A 51 8.47 -6.99 -9.71
N ALA A 52 7.70 -8.07 -9.54
CA ALA A 52 6.25 -8.04 -9.75
C ALA A 52 5.53 -7.07 -8.79
N ALA A 53 6.00 -6.96 -7.55
CA ALA A 53 5.49 -5.98 -6.59
C ALA A 53 5.76 -4.55 -7.07
N VAL A 54 6.97 -4.27 -7.58
CA VAL A 54 7.32 -2.96 -8.14
C VAL A 54 6.43 -2.59 -9.32
N GLU A 55 6.19 -3.52 -10.25
CA GLU A 55 5.26 -3.29 -11.38
C GLU A 55 3.86 -2.92 -10.88
N THR A 56 3.33 -3.64 -9.90
CA THR A 56 2.01 -3.37 -9.31
C THR A 56 1.97 -2.01 -8.60
N ILE A 57 3.01 -1.66 -7.86
CA ILE A 57 3.14 -0.38 -7.13
C ILE A 57 3.18 0.79 -8.12
N ASN A 58 3.95 0.65 -9.20
CA ASN A 58 4.05 1.69 -10.23
C ASN A 58 2.70 1.90 -10.94
N GLN A 59 2.01 0.83 -11.31
CA GLN A 59 0.69 0.94 -11.91
C GLN A 59 -0.30 1.66 -10.99
N ALA A 60 -0.29 1.35 -9.69
CA ALA A 60 -1.14 2.04 -8.73
C ALA A 60 -0.79 3.54 -8.60
N ALA A 61 0.49 3.89 -8.71
CA ALA A 61 0.92 5.29 -8.72
C ALA A 61 0.37 6.06 -9.93
N GLU A 62 0.35 5.42 -11.11
CA GLU A 62 -0.24 5.98 -12.33
C GLU A 62 -1.76 6.12 -12.20
N ASP A 63 -2.44 5.09 -11.68
CA ASP A 63 -3.90 5.07 -11.53
C ASP A 63 -4.39 6.11 -10.51
N ASP A 64 -3.69 6.27 -9.39
CA ASP A 64 -4.04 7.22 -8.33
C ASP A 64 -3.53 8.65 -8.63
N GLY A 65 -2.63 8.80 -9.62
CA GLY A 65 -1.97 10.06 -9.93
C GLY A 65 -1.05 10.58 -8.80
N ALA A 66 -0.71 9.71 -7.85
CA ALA A 66 0.09 10.04 -6.68
C ALA A 66 0.92 8.82 -6.23
N PRO A 67 2.12 9.02 -5.66
CA PRO A 67 2.93 7.91 -5.17
C PRO A 67 2.24 7.18 -4.00
N PRO A 68 2.20 5.84 -4.02
CA PRO A 68 1.59 5.04 -2.97
C PRO A 68 2.42 5.04 -1.68
N LEU A 69 1.77 4.73 -0.56
CA LEU A 69 2.43 4.53 0.73
C LEU A 69 2.91 3.09 0.85
N LEU A 70 4.15 2.88 1.32
CA LEU A 70 4.73 1.55 1.47
C LEU A 70 5.07 1.30 2.95
N PHE A 71 4.60 0.19 3.51
CA PHE A 71 4.88 -0.27 4.86
C PHE A 71 5.59 -1.64 4.82
N ARG A 72 6.58 -1.85 5.69
CA ARG A 72 7.36 -3.10 5.80
C ARG A 72 7.48 -3.52 7.26
#